data_AF-A0A379VPW1-F1
#
_entry.id   AF-A0A379VPW1-F1
#
_cell.length_a   1.000
_cell.length_b   1.000
_cell.length_c   1.000
_cell.angle_alpha   90.00
_cell.angle_beta   90.00
_cell.angle_gamma   90.00
#
_symmetry.space_group_name_H-M   'P 1'
#
loop_
_entity.id
_entity.type
_entity.pdbx_description
1 polymer ?
#
loop_
_entity_poly.entity_id
_entity_poly.type
_entity_poly.pdbx_seq_one_letter_code
_entity_poly.pdbx_strand_id
1 'polypeptide(L)'
;MQTLHALLRDIPAPDAEAMARAQQHIDGLLKPPGSLGRLETLAVQLAGMPGLNGTPQVGEKAVLVMCADHGVWDEGVAVSPKS
;
A
#
# COMPACT_ATOMS: atom_id res chain seq x y z
N MET A 1 11.90 22.52 1.34
CA MET A 1 10.79 21.54 1.40
C MET A 1 9.91 21.75 0.17
N GLN A 2 9.39 20.67 -0.41
CA GLN A 2 8.31 20.79 -1.40
C GLN A 2 7.02 21.26 -0.71
N THR A 3 6.09 21.86 -1.45
CA THR A 3 4.77 22.22 -0.91
C THR A 3 3.87 21.00 -0.84
N LEU A 4 2.90 21.00 0.09
CA LEU A 4 1.90 19.93 0.19
C LEU A 4 1.12 19.76 -1.14
N HIS A 5 0.79 20.88 -1.79
CA HIS A 5 0.08 20.86 -3.07
C HIS A 5 0.88 20.17 -4.18
N ALA A 6 2.18 20.45 -4.28
CA ALA A 6 3.04 19.80 -5.27
C ALA A 6 3.12 18.29 -5.02
N LEU A 7 3.30 17.86 -3.76
CA LEU A 7 3.39 16.45 -3.41
C LEU A 7 2.10 15.68 -3.73
N LEU A 8 0.94 16.24 -3.40
CA LEU A 8 -0.36 15.61 -3.69
C LEU A 8 -0.62 15.48 -5.19
N ARG A 9 -0.26 16.50 -5.98
CA ARG A 9 -0.42 16.48 -7.43
C ARG A 9 0.44 15.40 -8.10
N ASP A 10 1.63 15.15 -7.56
CA ASP A 10 2.61 14.28 -8.18
C ASP A 10 2.44 12.79 -7.77
N ILE A 11 1.38 12.43 -7.04
CA ILE A 11 1.01 11.03 -6.76
C ILE A 11 0.63 10.35 -8.09
N PRO A 12 1.37 9.33 -8.54
CA PRO A 12 1.09 8.69 -9.82
C PRO A 12 -0.16 7.81 -9.73
N ALA A 13 -0.88 7.71 -10.85
CA ALA A 13 -1.90 6.67 -11.01
C ALA A 13 -1.24 5.28 -11.09
N PRO A 14 -1.95 4.20 -10.73
CA PRO A 14 -1.49 2.84 -10.96
C PRO A 14 -1.22 2.54 -12.44
N ASP A 15 -0.21 1.72 -12.73
CA ASP A 15 0.12 1.26 -14.09
C ASP A 15 -0.84 0.15 -14.53
N ALA A 16 -1.85 0.52 -15.33
CA ALA A 16 -2.87 -0.40 -15.84
C ALA A 16 -2.30 -1.48 -16.77
N GLU A 17 -1.23 -1.19 -17.51
CA GLU A 17 -0.63 -2.19 -18.40
C GLU A 17 0.17 -3.23 -17.60
N ALA A 18 0.88 -2.81 -16.55
CA ALA A 18 1.56 -3.73 -15.64
C ALA A 18 0.56 -4.65 -14.94
N MET A 19 -0.57 -4.09 -14.49
CA MET A 19 -1.66 -4.88 -13.90
C MET A 19 -2.21 -5.92 -14.88
N ALA A 20 -2.45 -5.54 -16.15
CA ALA A 20 -2.93 -6.47 -17.17
C ALA A 20 -1.92 -7.59 -17.47
N ARG A 21 -0.62 -7.27 -17.58
CA ARG A 21 0.45 -8.26 -17.74
C ARG A 21 0.52 -9.22 -16.54
N ALA A 22 0.39 -8.71 -15.33
CA ALA A 22 0.39 -9.51 -14.11
C ALA A 22 -0.82 -10.46 -14.05
N GLN A 23 -2.02 -9.98 -14.40
CA GLN A 23 -3.23 -10.79 -14.46
C GLN A 23 -3.06 -11.95 -15.46
N GLN A 24 -2.62 -11.64 -16.68
CA GLN A 24 -2.37 -12.66 -17.70
C GLN A 24 -1.34 -13.70 -17.25
N HIS A 25 -0.26 -13.26 -16.57
CA HIS A 25 0.74 -14.16 -16.02
C HIS A 25 0.14 -15.09 -14.94
N ILE A 26 -0.60 -14.52 -13.99
CA ILE A 26 -1.20 -15.26 -12.86
C ILE A 26 -2.24 -16.28 -13.32
N ASP A 27 -3.04 -15.94 -14.34
CA ASP A 27 -4.02 -16.85 -14.94
C ASP A 27 -3.37 -18.03 -15.66
N GLY A 28 -2.13 -17.86 -16.13
CA GLY A 28 -1.34 -18.90 -16.80
C GLY A 28 -0.52 -19.80 -15.86
N LEU A 29 -0.56 -19.59 -14.54
CA LEU A 29 0.16 -20.42 -13.57
C LEU A 29 -0.48 -21.81 -13.43
N LEU A 30 0.28 -22.77 -12.90
CA LEU A 30 -0.18 -24.16 -12.70
C LEU A 30 -1.17 -24.27 -11.52
N LYS A 31 -2.37 -23.73 -11.72
CA LYS A 31 -3.50 -23.72 -10.81
C LYS A 31 -4.78 -23.47 -11.61
N PRO A 32 -5.98 -23.85 -11.13
CA PRO A 32 -7.21 -23.36 -11.72
C PRO A 32 -7.23 -21.81 -11.66
N PRO A 33 -7.62 -21.11 -12.74
CA PRO A 33 -7.73 -19.65 -12.72
C PRO A 33 -8.55 -19.15 -11.53
N GLY A 34 -8.04 -18.14 -10.82
CA GLY A 34 -8.68 -17.58 -9.63
C GLY A 34 -8.60 -18.42 -8.34
N SER A 35 -8.01 -19.61 -8.34
CA SER A 35 -8.05 -20.50 -7.16
C SER A 35 -7.29 -19.99 -5.94
N LEU A 36 -6.36 -19.02 -6.10
CA LEU A 36 -5.67 -18.36 -4.98
C LEU A 36 -6.39 -17.09 -4.51
N GLY A 37 -7.51 -16.74 -5.15
CA GLY A 37 -8.42 -15.67 -4.73
C GLY A 37 -7.72 -14.34 -4.47
N ARG A 38 -7.78 -13.87 -3.22
CA ARG A 38 -7.24 -12.56 -2.81
C ARG A 38 -5.73 -12.42 -2.98
N LEU A 39 -4.98 -13.52 -3.03
CA LEU A 39 -3.54 -13.45 -3.30
C LEU A 39 -3.27 -13.02 -4.74
N GLU A 40 -4.13 -13.41 -5.68
CA GLU A 40 -4.03 -13.02 -7.09
C GLU A 40 -4.31 -11.53 -7.25
N THR A 41 -5.41 -11.05 -6.67
CA THR A 41 -5.77 -9.63 -6.75
C THR A 41 -4.76 -8.72 -6.04
N LEU A 42 -4.17 -9.19 -4.92
CA LEU A 42 -3.09 -8.48 -4.24
C LEU A 42 -1.82 -8.39 -5.12
N ALA A 43 -1.43 -9.48 -5.78
CA ALA A 43 -0.27 -9.49 -6.66
C ALA A 43 -0.45 -8.55 -7.87
N VAL A 44 -1.65 -8.50 -8.47
CA VAL A 44 -1.99 -7.55 -9.54
C VAL A 44 -1.95 -6.11 -9.04
N GLN A 45 -2.51 -5.84 -7.84
CA GLN A 45 -2.46 -4.50 -7.25
C GLN A 45 -1.01 -4.03 -7.02
N LEU A 46 -0.14 -4.90 -6.51
CA LEU A 46 1.28 -4.61 -6.32
C LEU A 46 1.99 -4.35 -7.65
N ALA A 47 1.72 -5.15 -8.69
CA ALA A 47 2.29 -4.94 -10.02
C ALA A 47 1.93 -3.56 -10.60
N GLY A 48 0.76 -3.01 -10.26
CA GLY A 48 0.34 -1.68 -10.67
C GLY A 48 1.01 -0.52 -9.91
N MET A 49 1.77 -0.76 -8.85
CA MET A 49 2.46 0.31 -8.12
C MET A 49 3.74 0.71 -8.87
N PRO A 50 3.87 1.95 -9.39
CA PRO A 50 5.02 2.33 -10.24
C PRO A 50 6.38 2.22 -9.54
N GLY A 51 6.41 2.40 -8.21
CA GLY A 51 7.63 2.21 -7.40
C GLY A 51 8.09 0.75 -7.28
N LEU A 52 7.32 -0.22 -7.78
CA LEU A 52 7.63 -1.66 -7.75
C LEU A 52 8.07 -2.21 -9.13
N ASN A 53 8.36 -1.35 -10.11
CA ASN A 53 8.89 -1.74 -11.41
C ASN A 53 8.01 -2.72 -12.21
N GLY A 54 6.69 -2.63 -12.06
CA GLY A 54 5.73 -3.39 -12.88
C GLY A 54 5.61 -4.88 -12.54
N THR A 55 6.16 -5.33 -11.42
CA THR A 55 6.10 -6.73 -10.94
C THR A 55 5.91 -6.75 -9.42
N PRO A 56 5.18 -7.71 -8.84
CA PRO A 56 5.04 -7.80 -7.38
C PRO A 56 6.40 -8.16 -6.75
N GLN A 57 7.05 -7.18 -6.12
CA GLN A 57 8.33 -7.33 -5.43
C GLN A 57 8.28 -6.69 -4.03
N VAL A 58 9.06 -7.23 -3.09
CA VAL A 58 9.17 -6.71 -1.73
C VAL A 58 10.65 -6.63 -1.35
N GLY A 59 11.15 -5.40 -1.15
CA GLY A 59 12.49 -5.14 -0.65
C GLY A 59 12.52 -4.93 0.87
N GLU A 60 13.19 -3.85 1.28
CA GLU A 60 13.17 -3.38 2.66
C GLU A 60 11.74 -3.04 3.12
N LYS A 61 11.46 -3.30 4.39
CA LYS A 61 10.14 -3.09 5.00
C LYS A 61 10.30 -2.20 6.22
N ALA A 62 9.41 -1.23 6.38
CA ALA A 62 9.44 -0.30 7.51
C ALA A 62 8.04 -0.19 8.13
N VAL A 63 8.02 -0.11 9.46
CA VAL A 63 6.83 0.28 10.24
C VAL A 63 7.14 1.63 10.87
N LEU A 64 6.39 2.67 10.50
CA LEU A 64 6.56 4.02 11.04
C LEU A 64 5.54 4.24 12.17
N VAL A 65 6.01 4.33 13.42
CA VAL A 65 5.16 4.58 14.59
C VAL A 65 5.16 6.08 14.88
N MET A 66 4.01 6.74 14.69
CA MET A 66 3.83 8.16 15.02
C MET A 66 3.28 8.26 16.44
N CYS A 67 4.05 8.85 17.36
CA CYS A 67 3.65 9.06 18.75
C CYS A 67 3.42 10.55 19.00
N ALA A 68 2.33 10.88 19.71
CA ALA A 68 2.03 12.22 20.19
C ALA A 68 1.16 12.13 21.44
N ASP A 69 1.31 13.09 22.34
CA ASP A 69 0.34 13.32 23.41
C ASP A 69 -0.83 14.17 22.93
N HIS A 70 -1.94 14.06 23.64
CA HIS A 70 -3.17 14.77 23.29
C HIS A 70 -3.63 15.66 24.44
N GLY A 71 -3.88 16.95 24.15
CA GLY A 71 -4.38 17.91 25.14
C GLY A 71 -5.74 17.55 25.71
N VAL A 72 -6.61 16.92 24.91
CA VAL A 72 -7.94 16.44 25.35
C VAL A 72 -7.89 15.43 26.49
N TRP A 73 -6.71 14.84 26.77
CA TRP A 73 -6.49 14.03 27.96
C TRP A 73 -6.92 14.77 29.24
N ASP A 74 -6.71 16.09 29.30
CA ASP A 74 -7.05 16.94 30.45
C ASP A 74 -8.57 17.02 30.71
N GLU A 75 -9.40 16.62 29.73
CA GLU A 75 -10.87 16.50 29.86
C GLU A 75 -11.31 15.15 30.47
N GLY A 76 -10.37 14.32 30.95
CA GLY A 76 -10.67 13.06 31.62
C GLY A 76 -11.16 11.93 30.71
N VAL A 77 -10.90 12.02 29.40
CA VAL A 77 -11.38 11.06 28.38
C VAL A 77 -10.54 9.77 28.29
N ALA A 78 -9.42 9.71 29.01
CA ALA A 78 -8.48 8.59 28.99
C ALA A 78 -8.33 7.96 30.38
N VAL A 79 -8.31 6.63 30.43
CA VAL A 79 -8.10 5.86 31.68
C VAL A 79 -6.63 5.70 32.05
N SER A 80 -5.74 5.79 31.05
CA SER A 80 -4.30 5.65 31.23
C SER A 80 -3.64 6.99 31.59
N PRO A 81 -2.56 6.99 32.39
CA PRO A 81 -1.78 8.20 32.65
C PRO A 81 -1.22 8.82 31.36
N LYS A 82 -0.96 10.13 31.38
CA LYS A 82 -0.34 10.89 30.28
C LYS A 82 1.18 10.66 30.16
N SER A 83 1.79 9.98 31.12
CA SER A 83 3.25 9.80 31.29
C SER A 83 3.80 8.57 30.58
#